data_AF-A0A9P0QH35-F1
#
_entry.id   AF-A0A9P0QH35-F1
#
_cell.length_a   1.000
_cell.length_b   1.000
_cell.length_c   1.000
_cell.angle_alpha   90.00
_cell.angle_beta   90.00
_cell.angle_gamma   90.00
#
_symmetry.space_group_name_H-M   'P 1'
#
loop_
_entity.id
_entity.type
_entity.pdbx_description
1 polymer ?
#
loop_
_entity_poly.entity_id
_entity_poly.type
_entity_poly.pdbx_seq_one_letter_code
_entity_poly.pdbx_strand_id
1 'polypeptide(L)'
;MDLAGSERVSLTKAAGERLKEGANINKSLSVLGNVIRQLSEGKEFISYRDSKLTRLLSQALGGNAKSLIIGNIRPMIHREVADGLERLWNVRVNCIWEADESSRHGEVYIFDHVFNQECTNSDVYGSVVKPLVDSFMEGFNATIFAYGQTSSGKTHTILGNKTDPGLFQLVSNQLFQHVADQVDKRYLIRCSYIEIYNEKINDLLDRAIRV
;
A
#
# COMPACT_ATOMS: atom_id res chain seq x y z
N MET A 1 -4.54 2.31 -2.66
CA MET A 1 -4.27 3.61 -2.00
C MET A 1 -2.76 3.75 -1.81
N ASP A 2 -2.19 4.92 -2.12
CA ASP A 2 -0.77 5.25 -1.88
C ASP A 2 -0.67 6.05 -0.58
N LEU A 3 0.10 5.56 0.39
CA LEU A 3 0.26 6.19 1.71
C LEU A 3 1.57 6.98 1.77
N ALA A 4 1.62 8.05 2.56
CA ALA A 4 2.87 8.77 2.81
C ALA A 4 3.93 7.87 3.47
N GLY A 5 5.21 8.22 3.29
CA GLY A 5 6.33 7.50 3.88
C GLY A 5 6.30 7.49 5.42
N SER A 6 6.74 6.38 6.01
CA SER A 6 6.75 6.13 7.46
C SER A 6 8.02 6.62 8.18
N GLU A 7 8.78 7.54 7.57
CA GLU A 7 9.99 8.07 8.17
C GLU A 7 9.76 8.64 9.59
N ARG A 8 10.60 8.21 10.54
CA ARG A 8 10.60 8.72 11.91
C ARG A 8 11.00 10.19 11.90
N VAL A 9 10.14 11.04 12.47
CA VAL A 9 10.40 12.48 12.71
C VAL A 9 11.69 12.71 13.49
N SER A 10 12.12 11.75 14.32
CA SER A 10 13.36 11.84 15.10
C SER A 10 14.64 11.87 14.25
N LEU A 11 14.59 11.45 12.97
CA LEU A 11 15.73 11.49 12.05
C LEU A 11 15.75 12.75 11.18
N THR A 12 14.69 13.55 11.18
CA THR A 12 14.64 14.81 10.43
C THR A 12 14.96 15.97 11.37
N LYS A 13 15.92 16.84 11.02
CA LYS A 13 16.15 18.13 11.71
C LYS A 13 15.01 19.13 11.44
N ALA A 14 13.77 18.64 11.32
CA ALA A 14 12.61 19.44 10.95
C ALA A 14 12.14 20.25 12.17
N ALA A 15 11.96 21.56 12.01
CA ALA A 15 11.39 22.44 13.03
C ALA A 15 10.06 23.06 12.54
N GLY A 16 9.20 23.45 13.46
CA GLY A 16 7.95 24.17 13.13
C GLY A 16 6.86 23.30 12.48
N GLU A 17 6.21 23.80 11.42
CA GLU A 17 5.07 23.13 10.76
C GLU A 17 5.40 21.73 10.22
N ARG A 18 6.63 21.51 9.75
CA ARG A 18 7.11 20.21 9.27
C ARG A 18 7.16 19.13 10.36
N LEU A 19 7.35 19.52 11.63
CA LEU A 19 7.35 18.59 12.75
C LEU A 19 5.91 18.19 13.14
N LYS A 20 4.95 19.12 13.03
CA LYS A 20 3.51 18.83 13.18
C LYS A 20 3.00 17.91 12.06
N GLU A 21 3.44 18.17 10.83
CA GLU A 21 3.12 17.35 9.66
C GLU A 21 3.63 15.91 9.81
N GLY A 22 4.91 15.74 10.16
CA GLY A 22 5.49 14.42 10.42
C GLY A 22 4.86 13.68 11.60
N ALA A 23 4.43 14.39 12.64
CA ALA A 23 3.70 13.80 13.77
C ALA A 23 2.31 13.26 13.36
N ASN A 24 1.59 13.97 12.47
CA ASN A 24 0.27 13.56 11.99
C ASN A 24 0.33 12.38 10.98
N ILE A 25 1.38 12.31 10.15
CA ILE A 25 1.64 11.14 9.28
C ILE A 25 1.90 9.90 10.12
N ASN A 26 2.77 10.02 11.13
CA ASN A 26 3.08 8.91 12.03
C ASN A 26 1.87 8.52 12.91
N LYS A 27 0.98 9.46 13.22
CA LYS A 27 -0.26 9.17 13.96
C LYS A 27 -1.18 8.23 13.20
N SER A 28 -1.49 8.53 11.93
CA SER A 28 -2.42 7.71 11.14
C SER A 28 -1.87 6.29 10.90
N LEU A 29 -0.55 6.16 10.72
CA LEU A 29 0.13 4.86 10.61
C LEU A 29 0.20 4.09 11.94
N SER A 30 0.46 4.78 13.05
CA SER A 30 0.45 4.17 14.38
C SER A 30 -0.95 3.67 14.74
N VAL A 31 -1.99 4.45 14.43
CA VAL A 31 -3.39 4.04 14.62
C VAL A 31 -3.73 2.86 13.71
N LEU A 32 -3.27 2.84 12.46
CA LEU A 32 -3.44 1.68 11.57
C LEU A 32 -2.79 0.41 12.13
N GLY A 33 -1.55 0.51 12.61
CA GLY A 33 -0.86 -0.61 13.27
C GLY A 33 -1.60 -1.12 14.51
N ASN A 34 -2.15 -0.20 15.32
CA ASN A 34 -2.97 -0.55 16.47
C ASN A 34 -4.27 -1.26 16.05
N VAL A 35 -4.97 -0.76 15.02
CA VAL A 35 -6.19 -1.40 14.48
C VAL A 35 -5.91 -2.82 14.00
N ILE A 36 -4.84 -3.03 13.22
CA ILE A 36 -4.44 -4.37 12.73
C ILE A 36 -4.15 -5.30 13.90
N ARG A 37 -3.44 -4.81 14.93
CA ARG A 37 -3.17 -5.59 16.14
C ARG A 37 -4.46 -5.96 16.90
N GLN A 38 -5.36 -5.00 17.11
CA GLN A 38 -6.63 -5.25 17.80
C GLN A 38 -7.48 -6.30 17.07
N LEU A 39 -7.46 -6.28 15.74
CA LEU A 39 -8.12 -7.28 14.90
C LEU A 39 -7.48 -8.66 15.03
N SER A 40 -6.15 -8.74 14.98
CA SER A 40 -5.41 -10.00 15.16
C SER A 40 -5.58 -10.60 16.55
N GLU A 41 -5.77 -9.77 17.58
CA GLU A 41 -6.04 -10.20 18.95
C GLU A 41 -7.53 -10.58 19.17
N GLY A 42 -8.39 -10.42 18.16
CA GLY A 42 -9.82 -10.75 18.24
C GLY A 42 -10.61 -9.86 19.20
N LYS A 43 -10.23 -8.59 19.37
CA LYS A 43 -10.94 -7.67 20.28
C LYS A 43 -12.33 -7.33 19.75
N GLU A 44 -13.31 -7.26 20.65
CA GLU A 44 -14.69 -6.87 20.31
C GLU A 44 -14.80 -5.41 19.85
N PHE A 45 -13.97 -4.52 20.42
CA PHE A 45 -13.97 -3.10 20.06
C PHE A 45 -12.67 -2.72 19.34
N ILE A 46 -12.81 -2.29 18.09
CA ILE A 46 -11.70 -1.85 17.24
C ILE A 46 -11.76 -0.33 17.06
N SER A 47 -10.64 0.34 17.33
CA SER A 47 -10.53 1.81 17.42
C SER A 47 -10.34 2.48 16.05
N TYR A 48 -11.20 2.14 15.07
CA TYR A 48 -11.11 2.71 13.72
C TYR A 48 -11.24 4.24 13.69
N ARG A 49 -11.85 4.85 14.73
CA ARG A 49 -12.22 6.27 14.75
C ARG A 49 -11.05 7.23 15.00
N ASP A 50 -9.90 6.71 15.41
CA ASP A 50 -8.78 7.52 15.92
C ASP A 50 -7.98 8.22 14.80
N SER A 51 -8.19 7.84 13.54
CA SER A 51 -7.70 8.54 12.34
C SER A 51 -8.74 8.49 11.23
N LYS A 52 -8.78 9.53 10.37
CA LYS A 52 -9.61 9.50 9.15
C LYS A 52 -9.25 8.35 8.22
N LEU A 53 -7.96 7.98 8.17
CA LEU A 53 -7.49 6.83 7.40
C LEU A 53 -8.17 5.56 7.88
N THR A 54 -8.03 5.20 9.15
CA THR A 54 -8.61 3.96 9.71
C THR A 54 -10.13 3.95 9.68
N ARG A 55 -10.79 5.12 9.69
CA ARG A 55 -12.25 5.21 9.45
C ARG A 55 -12.62 4.83 8.03
N LEU A 56 -11.87 5.31 7.03
CA LEU A 56 -12.08 4.93 5.63
C LEU A 56 -11.76 3.44 5.41
N LEU A 57 -10.76 2.92 6.12
CA LEU A 57 -10.33 1.53 5.98
C LEU A 57 -11.14 0.55 6.84
N SER A 58 -12.13 0.99 7.60
CA SER A 58 -12.82 0.12 8.55
C SER A 58 -13.49 -1.07 7.89
N GLN A 59 -14.06 -0.88 6.70
CA GLN A 59 -14.69 -1.94 5.88
C GLN A 59 -13.68 -2.85 5.19
N ALA A 60 -12.47 -2.34 4.93
CA ALA A 60 -11.39 -3.09 4.29
C ALA A 60 -10.67 -3.99 5.30
N LEU A 61 -10.46 -3.49 6.52
CA LEU A 61 -9.75 -4.17 7.60
C LEU A 61 -10.67 -4.99 8.50
N GLY A 62 -11.94 -4.59 8.63
CA GLY A 62 -12.96 -5.32 9.40
C GLY A 62 -14.19 -5.59 8.55
N GLY A 63 -14.69 -6.82 8.61
CA GLY A 63 -15.88 -7.26 7.86
C GLY A 63 -15.59 -8.31 6.79
N ASN A 64 -16.46 -8.42 5.78
CA ASN A 64 -16.34 -9.37 4.67
C ASN A 64 -15.43 -8.81 3.55
N ALA A 65 -14.15 -8.61 3.87
CA ALA A 65 -13.15 -8.11 2.94
C ALA A 65 -11.93 -9.04 2.88
N LYS A 66 -11.41 -9.27 1.68
CA LYS A 66 -10.13 -9.96 1.50
C LYS A 66 -9.00 -8.93 1.62
N SER A 67 -8.24 -9.03 2.71
CA SER A 67 -7.05 -8.21 2.97
C SER A 67 -5.79 -9.05 2.78
N LEU A 68 -4.81 -8.50 2.05
CA LEU A 68 -3.49 -9.11 1.86
C LEU A 68 -2.40 -8.08 2.19
N ILE A 69 -1.33 -8.52 2.85
CA ILE A 69 -0.12 -7.74 3.08
C ILE A 69 0.99 -8.30 2.21
N ILE A 70 1.50 -7.46 1.31
CA ILE A 70 2.51 -7.83 0.33
C ILE A 70 3.80 -7.05 0.62
N GLY A 71 4.93 -7.76 0.70
CA GLY A 71 6.26 -7.17 0.69
C GLY A 71 6.74 -6.95 -0.74
N ASN A 72 7.17 -5.73 -1.09
CA ASN A 72 7.77 -5.46 -2.40
C ASN A 72 9.17 -4.87 -2.21
N ILE A 73 10.19 -5.58 -2.68
CA ILE A 73 11.59 -5.16 -2.60
C ILE A 73 11.99 -4.56 -3.93
N ARG A 74 12.23 -3.25 -3.95
CA ARG A 74 12.66 -2.57 -5.17
C ARG A 74 14.14 -2.85 -5.52
N PRO A 75 14.52 -2.76 -6.80
CA PRO A 75 15.93 -2.69 -7.19
C PRO A 75 16.65 -1.51 -6.51
N MET A 76 17.96 -1.64 -6.35
CA MET A 76 18.81 -0.52 -5.93
C MET A 76 18.77 0.58 -6.98
N ILE A 77 18.65 1.84 -6.55
CA ILE A 77 18.70 2.98 -7.45
C ILE A 77 20.15 3.30 -7.83
N HIS A 78 20.36 3.97 -8.96
CA HIS A 78 21.69 4.30 -9.47
C HIS A 78 22.59 4.99 -8.43
N ARG A 79 22.02 5.85 -7.57
CA ARG A 79 22.79 6.51 -6.49
C ARG A 79 23.31 5.50 -5.47
N GLU A 80 22.47 4.57 -5.02
CA GLU A 80 22.86 3.54 -4.05
C GLU A 80 23.95 2.63 -4.61
N VAL A 81 23.84 2.26 -5.89
CA VAL A 81 24.87 1.48 -6.59
C VAL A 81 26.18 2.27 -6.72
N ALA A 82 26.09 3.56 -7.09
CA ALA A 82 27.27 4.42 -7.24
C ALA A 82 27.98 4.70 -5.91
N ASP A 83 27.22 4.77 -4.82
CA ASP A 83 27.74 4.93 -3.46
C ASP A 83 28.28 3.60 -2.87
N GLY A 84 28.22 2.50 -3.63
CA GLY A 84 28.73 1.19 -3.23
C GLY A 84 27.91 0.53 -2.13
N LEU A 85 26.63 0.89 -1.99
CA LEU A 85 25.75 0.26 -1.00
C LEU A 85 25.39 -1.16 -1.42
N GLU A 86 25.32 -2.05 -0.45
CA GLU A 86 24.91 -3.44 -0.64
C GLU A 86 23.42 -3.62 -0.35
N ARG A 87 22.86 -4.75 -0.80
CA ARG A 87 21.46 -5.08 -0.55
C ARG A 87 21.26 -5.36 0.94
N LEU A 88 20.38 -4.59 1.56
CA LEU A 88 20.08 -4.71 2.99
C LEU A 88 19.10 -5.86 3.32
N TRP A 89 18.34 -6.34 2.33
CA TRP A 89 17.28 -7.33 2.55
C TRP A 89 17.51 -8.58 1.73
N ASN A 90 17.50 -9.72 2.41
CA ASN A 90 17.38 -11.02 1.79
C ASN A 90 15.91 -11.37 1.61
N VAL A 91 15.60 -12.09 0.54
CA VAL A 91 14.25 -12.55 0.21
C VAL A 91 14.29 -14.05 -0.02
N ARG A 92 13.37 -14.78 0.61
CA ARG A 92 13.11 -16.19 0.30
C ARG A 92 11.66 -16.51 0.54
N VAL A 93 10.97 -16.95 -0.51
CA VAL A 93 9.52 -17.21 -0.48
C VAL A 93 8.81 -15.95 0.03
N ASN A 94 7.96 -16.07 1.06
CA ASN A 94 7.18 -14.97 1.62
C ASN A 94 7.88 -14.32 2.83
N CYS A 95 9.20 -14.50 2.94
CA CYS A 95 9.99 -14.02 4.06
C CYS A 95 11.04 -13.02 3.60
N ILE A 96 11.26 -11.99 4.41
CA ILE A 96 12.42 -11.09 4.32
C ILE A 96 13.17 -11.03 5.63
N TRP A 97 14.48 -10.87 5.57
CA TRP A 97 15.34 -10.63 6.73
C TRP A 97 16.53 -9.75 6.34
N GLU A 98 17.12 -9.09 7.34
CA GLU A 98 18.26 -8.21 7.13
C GLU A 98 19.52 -8.99 6.70
N ALA A 99 20.32 -8.41 5.82
CA ALA A 99 21.50 -9.04 5.23
C ALA A 99 22.78 -8.94 6.07
N ASP A 100 22.73 -8.32 7.25
CA ASP A 100 23.90 -8.13 8.11
C ASP A 100 24.45 -9.48 8.65
N GLU A 101 25.73 -9.75 8.35
CA GLU A 101 26.46 -10.94 8.81
C GLU A 101 26.64 -10.98 10.34
N SER A 102 26.59 -9.82 11.01
CA SER A 102 26.72 -9.69 12.46
C SER A 102 25.51 -10.27 13.21
N SER A 103 24.36 -10.24 12.55
CA SER A 103 23.07 -10.59 13.12
C SER A 103 22.83 -12.09 13.00
N ARG A 104 23.43 -12.87 13.90
CA ARG A 104 23.19 -14.34 13.99
C ARG A 104 21.71 -14.71 14.11
N HIS A 105 20.82 -13.74 14.41
CA HIS A 105 19.36 -13.88 14.49
C HIS A 105 18.67 -12.57 14.04
N GLY A 106 18.84 -12.15 12.79
CA GLY A 106 18.00 -11.07 12.23
C GLY A 106 16.51 -11.45 12.31
N GLU A 107 15.64 -10.50 12.67
CA GLU A 107 14.20 -10.76 12.71
C GLU A 107 13.70 -11.11 11.30
N VAL A 108 13.02 -12.26 11.19
CA VAL A 108 12.38 -12.70 9.96
C VAL A 108 10.96 -12.16 9.92
N TYR A 109 10.64 -11.41 8.87
CA TYR A 109 9.31 -10.89 8.63
C TYR A 109 8.61 -11.76 7.60
N ILE A 110 7.39 -12.20 7.92
CA ILE A 110 6.57 -13.07 7.08
C ILE A 110 5.39 -12.27 6.55
N PHE A 111 5.14 -12.40 5.25
CA PHE A 111 4.05 -11.74 4.54
C PHE A 111 3.14 -12.79 3.87
N ASP A 112 2.00 -12.35 3.33
CA ASP A 112 1.19 -13.23 2.48
C ASP A 112 1.95 -13.55 1.18
N HIS A 113 2.65 -12.55 0.64
CA HIS A 113 3.54 -12.68 -0.52
C HIS A 113 4.70 -11.68 -0.43
N VAL A 114 5.87 -12.08 -0.95
CA VAL A 114 7.01 -11.16 -1.15
C VAL A 114 7.44 -11.21 -2.61
N PHE A 115 7.56 -10.02 -3.21
CA PHE A 115 8.11 -9.81 -4.55
C PHE A 115 9.51 -9.24 -4.42
N ASN A 116 10.45 -9.86 -5.14
CA ASN A 116 11.82 -9.38 -5.19
C ASN A 116 11.99 -8.32 -6.28
N GLN A 117 13.20 -7.78 -6.38
CA GLN A 117 13.58 -6.75 -7.33
C GLN A 117 13.49 -7.16 -8.82
N GLU A 118 13.35 -8.45 -9.13
CA GLU A 118 13.16 -8.92 -10.51
C GLU A 118 11.68 -8.94 -10.91
N CYS A 119 10.75 -8.84 -9.96
CA CYS A 119 9.32 -8.85 -10.22
C CYS A 119 8.83 -7.51 -10.78
N THR A 120 7.97 -7.58 -11.79
CA THR A 120 7.26 -6.44 -12.39
C THR A 120 5.91 -6.20 -11.72
N ASN A 121 5.29 -5.05 -11.98
CA ASN A 121 3.91 -4.82 -11.54
C ASN A 121 2.93 -5.83 -12.17
N SER A 122 3.23 -6.37 -13.36
CA SER A 122 2.42 -7.40 -14.00
C SER A 122 2.49 -8.73 -13.25
N ASP A 123 3.65 -9.08 -12.68
CA ASP A 123 3.81 -10.26 -11.84
C ASP A 123 3.00 -10.13 -10.55
N VAL A 124 3.14 -8.99 -9.86
CA VAL A 124 2.33 -8.65 -8.67
C VAL A 124 0.85 -8.71 -9.01
N TYR A 125 0.46 -8.18 -10.17
CA TYR A 125 -0.92 -8.20 -10.60
C TYR A 125 -1.46 -9.62 -10.76
N GLY A 126 -0.76 -10.45 -11.54
CA GLY A 126 -1.19 -11.81 -11.86
C GLY A 126 -1.29 -12.72 -10.64
N SER A 127 -0.38 -12.60 -9.69
CA SER A 127 -0.31 -13.50 -8.55
C SER A 127 -1.32 -13.18 -7.44
N VAL A 128 -1.50 -11.91 -7.08
CA VAL A 128 -2.23 -11.52 -5.87
C VAL A 128 -3.37 -10.55 -6.11
N VAL A 129 -3.27 -9.69 -7.11
CA VAL A 129 -4.31 -8.68 -7.38
C VAL A 129 -5.43 -9.24 -8.24
N LYS A 130 -5.12 -10.04 -9.25
CA LYS A 130 -6.13 -10.63 -10.14
C LYS A 130 -7.19 -11.44 -9.37
N PRO A 131 -6.84 -12.33 -8.42
CA PRO A 131 -7.84 -13.04 -7.61
C PRO A 131 -8.70 -12.11 -6.74
N LEU A 132 -8.14 -10.97 -6.28
CA LEU A 132 -8.89 -9.95 -5.53
C LEU A 132 -9.89 -9.23 -6.44
N VAL A 133 -9.49 -8.89 -7.68
CA VAL A 133 -10.39 -8.29 -8.68
C VAL A 133 -11.51 -9.26 -9.05
N ASP A 134 -11.19 -10.54 -9.27
CA ASP A 134 -12.19 -11.55 -9.57
C ASP A 134 -13.21 -11.70 -8.42
N SER A 135 -12.73 -11.73 -7.17
CA SER A 135 -13.60 -11.71 -5.98
C SER A 135 -14.44 -10.43 -5.88
N PHE A 136 -13.88 -9.28 -6.24
CA PHE A 136 -14.61 -8.02 -6.25
C PHE A 136 -15.76 -8.04 -7.27
N MET A 137 -15.55 -8.64 -8.44
CA MET A 137 -16.61 -8.80 -9.46
C MET A 137 -17.73 -9.77 -9.01
N GLU A 138 -17.44 -10.66 -8.06
CA GLU A 138 -18.43 -11.52 -7.40
C GLU A 138 -19.20 -10.82 -6.26
N GLY A 139 -18.87 -9.57 -5.95
CA GLY A 139 -19.56 -8.76 -4.93
C GLY A 139 -18.86 -8.69 -3.57
N PHE A 140 -17.61 -9.14 -3.46
CA PHE A 140 -16.80 -8.96 -2.25
C PHE A 140 -16.10 -7.61 -2.22
N ASN A 141 -15.81 -7.11 -1.01
CA ASN A 141 -14.93 -5.96 -0.86
C ASN A 141 -13.47 -6.39 -1.04
N ALA A 142 -12.74 -5.71 -1.92
CA ALA A 142 -11.31 -5.88 -2.11
C ALA A 142 -10.58 -4.57 -1.81
N THR A 143 -9.41 -4.64 -1.18
CA THR A 143 -8.64 -3.43 -0.90
C THR A 143 -7.15 -3.67 -1.00
N ILE A 144 -6.46 -2.73 -1.65
CA ILE A 144 -5.01 -2.78 -1.92
C ILE A 144 -4.36 -1.51 -1.39
N PHE A 145 -3.38 -1.69 -0.50
CA PHE A 145 -2.57 -0.62 0.08
C PHE A 145 -1.11 -0.81 -0.31
N ALA A 146 -0.46 0.27 -0.73
CA ALA A 146 0.98 0.33 -0.79
C ALA A 146 1.49 1.11 0.42
N TYR A 147 2.41 0.51 1.16
CA TYR A 147 3.02 1.10 2.36
C TYR A 147 4.53 0.89 2.36
N GLY A 148 5.26 1.83 2.96
CA GLY A 148 6.72 1.83 3.01
C GLY A 148 7.29 3.24 3.04
N GLN A 149 8.58 3.37 3.34
CA GLN A 149 9.28 4.66 3.39
C GLN A 149 9.18 5.45 2.08
N THR A 150 9.39 6.77 2.13
CA THR A 150 9.55 7.57 0.90
C THR A 150 10.61 6.94 -0.02
N SER A 151 10.33 6.92 -1.33
CA SER A 151 11.16 6.27 -2.36
C SER A 151 11.27 4.73 -2.27
N SER A 152 10.38 4.04 -1.53
CA SER A 152 10.32 2.57 -1.50
C SER A 152 9.64 1.92 -2.72
N GLY A 153 9.05 2.71 -3.62
CA GLY A 153 8.38 2.19 -4.81
C GLY A 153 6.84 2.14 -4.74
N LYS A 154 6.20 2.67 -3.69
CA LYS A 154 4.72 2.69 -3.57
C LYS A 154 4.00 3.27 -4.80
N THR A 155 4.36 4.49 -5.18
CA THR A 155 3.78 5.18 -6.35
C THR A 155 4.07 4.42 -7.64
N HIS A 156 5.25 3.80 -7.75
CA HIS A 156 5.58 2.92 -8.86
C HIS A 156 4.67 1.69 -8.91
N THR A 157 4.38 1.04 -7.79
CA THR A 157 3.47 -0.10 -7.77
C THR A 157 2.02 0.30 -8.09
N ILE A 158 1.54 1.42 -7.54
CA ILE A 158 0.14 1.83 -7.72
C ILE A 158 -0.11 2.44 -9.11
N LEU A 159 0.72 3.41 -9.53
CA LEU A 159 0.53 4.16 -10.78
C LEU A 159 1.39 3.63 -11.94
N GLY A 160 2.58 3.10 -11.63
CA GLY A 160 3.51 2.58 -12.63
C GLY A 160 4.16 3.66 -13.47
N ASN A 161 4.69 3.23 -14.60
CA ASN A 161 5.33 4.07 -15.60
C ASN A 161 4.96 3.58 -17.02
N LYS A 162 5.60 4.14 -18.05
CA LYS A 162 5.31 3.80 -19.46
C LYS A 162 5.65 2.36 -19.84
N THR A 163 6.68 1.77 -19.21
CA THR A 163 7.19 0.43 -19.52
C THR A 163 6.70 -0.64 -18.55
N ASP A 164 6.34 -0.25 -17.32
CA ASP A 164 5.76 -1.12 -16.30
C ASP A 164 4.48 -0.47 -15.72
N PRO A 165 3.30 -0.77 -16.30
CA PRO A 165 2.04 -0.15 -15.88
C PRO A 165 1.69 -0.52 -14.45
N GLY A 166 1.13 0.44 -13.69
CA GLY A 166 0.79 0.24 -12.29
C GLY A 166 -0.47 -0.59 -12.10
N LEU A 167 -0.65 -1.08 -10.86
CA LEU A 167 -1.83 -1.84 -10.48
C LEU A 167 -3.14 -1.10 -10.78
N PHE A 168 -3.18 0.24 -10.64
CA PHE A 168 -4.37 1.02 -10.97
C PHE A 168 -4.80 0.83 -12.44
N GLN A 169 -3.84 0.90 -13.37
CA GLN A 169 -4.12 0.73 -14.79
C GLN A 169 -4.51 -0.73 -15.10
N LEU A 170 -3.78 -1.69 -14.54
CA LEU A 170 -4.02 -3.12 -14.76
C LEU A 170 -5.41 -3.55 -14.25
N VAL A 171 -5.77 -3.12 -13.03
CA VAL A 171 -7.10 -3.35 -12.45
C VAL A 171 -8.19 -2.69 -13.30
N SER A 172 -8.00 -1.42 -13.67
CA SER A 172 -8.99 -0.70 -14.48
C SER A 172 -9.26 -1.42 -15.80
N ASN A 173 -8.20 -1.84 -16.50
CA ASN A 173 -8.32 -2.59 -17.75
C ASN A 173 -9.11 -3.90 -17.56
N GLN A 174 -8.82 -4.69 -16.53
CA GLN A 174 -9.55 -5.94 -16.28
C GLN A 174 -11.01 -5.69 -15.87
N LEU A 175 -11.29 -4.65 -15.08
CA LEU A 175 -12.67 -4.30 -14.70
C LEU A 175 -13.51 -3.97 -15.94
N PHE A 176 -13.01 -3.11 -16.82
CA PHE A 176 -13.72 -2.74 -18.05
C PHE A 176 -13.83 -3.92 -19.02
N GLN A 177 -12.81 -4.76 -19.13
CA GLN A 177 -12.88 -5.97 -19.94
C GLN A 177 -13.96 -6.92 -19.42
N HIS A 178 -14.01 -7.17 -18.10
CA HIS A 178 -15.03 -8.04 -17.51
C HIS A 178 -16.45 -7.51 -17.75
N VAL A 179 -16.66 -6.19 -17.66
CA VAL A 179 -17.96 -5.58 -17.96
C VAL A 179 -18.31 -5.75 -19.45
N ALA A 180 -17.35 -5.60 -20.35
CA ALA A 180 -17.56 -5.79 -21.79
C ALA A 180 -17.92 -7.25 -22.13
N ASP A 181 -17.36 -8.22 -21.41
CA ASP A 181 -17.59 -9.65 -21.64
C ASP A 181 -18.95 -10.15 -21.09
N GLN A 182 -19.59 -9.41 -20.19
CA GLN A 182 -20.82 -9.82 -19.50
C GLN A 182 -22.06 -9.11 -20.07
N VAL A 183 -22.59 -9.63 -21.18
CA VAL A 183 -23.73 -9.03 -21.91
C VAL A 183 -25.08 -9.06 -21.16
N ASP A 184 -25.27 -9.99 -20.22
CA ASP A 184 -26.53 -10.18 -19.50
C ASP A 184 -26.64 -9.40 -18.18
N LYS A 185 -25.60 -8.62 -17.83
CA LYS A 185 -25.53 -7.87 -16.57
C LYS A 185 -25.38 -6.38 -16.83
N ARG A 186 -26.05 -5.56 -16.01
CA ARG A 186 -25.87 -4.10 -16.01
C ARG A 186 -24.96 -3.71 -14.86
N TYR A 187 -23.90 -2.97 -15.18
CA TYR A 187 -22.94 -2.46 -14.20
C TYR A 187 -23.05 -0.95 -14.09
N LEU A 188 -22.89 -0.43 -12.87
CA LEU A 188 -22.66 0.99 -12.60
C LEU A 188 -21.31 1.15 -11.92
N ILE A 189 -20.33 1.68 -12.64
CA ILE A 189 -18.99 1.94 -12.10
C ILE A 189 -18.95 3.37 -11.58
N ARG A 190 -18.52 3.54 -10.33
CA ARG A 190 -18.23 4.84 -9.71
C ARG A 190 -16.78 4.85 -9.24
N CYS A 191 -16.09 5.95 -9.52
CA CYS A 191 -14.72 6.17 -9.07
C CYS A 191 -14.64 7.46 -8.27
N SER A 192 -13.83 7.44 -7.22
CA SER A 192 -13.47 8.60 -6.40
C SER A 192 -11.95 8.60 -6.24
N TYR A 193 -11.31 9.76 -6.34
CA TYR A 193 -9.88 9.87 -6.12
C TYR A 193 -9.62 10.92 -5.04
N ILE A 194 -9.02 10.48 -3.93
CA ILE A 194 -8.93 11.26 -2.70
C ILE A 194 -7.49 11.24 -2.21
N GLU A 195 -7.01 12.41 -1.80
CA GLU A 195 -5.78 12.56 -1.04
C GLU A 195 -6.10 12.80 0.44
N ILE A 196 -5.37 12.11 1.33
CA ILE A 196 -5.39 12.41 2.76
C ILE A 196 -4.02 12.94 3.13
N TYR A 197 -3.94 14.24 3.40
CA TYR A 197 -2.72 14.90 3.81
C TYR A 197 -2.96 15.71 5.08
N ASN A 198 -2.13 15.48 6.10
CA ASN A 198 -2.24 16.15 7.41
C ASN A 198 -3.66 16.04 8.04
N GLU A 199 -4.27 14.85 8.00
CA GLU A 199 -5.66 14.60 8.43
C GLU A 199 -6.72 15.50 7.73
N LYS A 200 -6.40 16.10 6.58
CA LYS A 200 -7.36 16.74 5.69
C LYS A 200 -7.64 15.83 4.51
N ILE A 201 -8.89 15.81 4.07
CA ILE A 201 -9.35 15.01 2.93
C ILE A 201 -9.54 16.00 1.79
N ASN A 202 -8.80 15.78 0.70
CA ASN A 202 -8.90 16.56 -0.53
C ASN A 202 -9.46 15.65 -1.62
N ASP A 203 -10.53 16.09 -2.30
CA ASP A 203 -11.03 15.41 -3.50
C ASP A 203 -10.17 15.83 -4.69
N LEU A 204 -9.52 14.86 -5.35
CA LEU A 204 -8.64 15.10 -6.50
C LEU A 204 -9.40 15.14 -7.83
N LEU A 205 -10.69 14.78 -7.85
CA LEU A 205 -11.55 14.87 -9.03
C LEU A 205 -12.36 16.17 -9.05
N ASP A 206 -12.47 16.88 -7.93
CA ASP A 206 -13.14 18.17 -7.87
C ASP A 206 -12.32 19.26 -8.59
N ARG A 207 -12.89 19.81 -9.66
CA ARG A 207 -12.25 20.84 -10.50
C ARG A 207 -12.18 22.21 -9.81
N ALA A 208 -12.83 22.40 -8.66
CA ALA A 208 -12.80 23.66 -7.91
C ALA A 208 -11.46 23.93 -7.21
N ILE A 209 -10.55 22.94 -7.12
CA ILE A 209 -9.25 23.05 -6.43
C ILE A 209 -8.09 23.06 -7.45
N ARG A 210 -8.16 23.97 -8.43
CA ARG A 210 -6.97 24.40 -9.19
C ARG A 210 -6.72 25.87 -8.86
N VAL A 211 -5.80 26.12 -7.93
CA VAL A 211 -5.23 27.45 -7.64
C VAL A 211 -3.94 27.59 -8.44
#